data_AF-A0A1G3IN30-F1
#
_entry.id   AF-A0A1G3IN30-F1
#
_cell.length_a   1.000
_cell.length_b   1.000
_cell.length_c   1.000
_cell.angle_alpha   90.00
_cell.angle_beta   90.00
_cell.angle_gamma   90.00
#
_symmetry.space_group_name_H-M   'P 1'
#
loop_
_entity.id
_entity.type
_entity.pdbx_description
1 polymer ?
#
loop_
_entity_poly.entity_id
_entity_poly.type
_entity_poly.pdbx_seq_one_letter_code
_entity_poly.pdbx_strand_id
1 'polypeptide(L)'
;MNERSDLPFTVSGSQHCVLGKQVKVQFADDFVLKLTQIEASILSLALVAVRDGISEEREIYMSPIASDAAFVGSVRDRGVSIVTPAGQLELDWINVGCLAESMAAAIA
;
A
#
# COMPACT_ATOMS: atom_id res chain seq x y z
N MET A 1 14.59 3.35 -23.55
CA MET A 1 15.27 2.50 -22.55
C MET A 1 14.30 2.40 -21.39
N ASN A 2 13.51 1.33 -21.31
CA ASN A 2 12.48 1.19 -20.26
C ASN A 2 13.13 0.56 -19.03
N GLU A 3 13.65 1.41 -18.16
CA GLU A 3 13.95 1.04 -16.77
C GLU A 3 12.60 0.80 -16.09
N ARG A 4 12.07 -0.43 -16.15
CA ARG A 4 11.10 -0.87 -15.14
C ARG A 4 11.90 -0.92 -13.85
N SER A 5 11.91 0.18 -13.12
CA SER A 5 12.38 0.22 -11.74
C SER A 5 11.79 -0.98 -11.01
N ASP A 6 12.63 -1.83 -10.42
CA ASP A 6 12.24 -2.92 -9.54
C ASP A 6 11.54 -2.29 -8.32
N LEU A 7 10.24 -1.99 -8.47
CA LEU A 7 9.43 -1.49 -7.38
C LEU A 7 9.39 -2.59 -6.32
N PRO A 8 9.58 -2.27 -5.02
CA PRO A 8 9.54 -3.26 -3.94
C PRO A 8 8.13 -3.81 -3.67
N PHE A 9 7.18 -3.46 -4.53
CA PHE A 9 5.80 -3.90 -4.49
C PHE A 9 5.20 -4.04 -5.89
N THR A 10 4.12 -4.80 -5.97
CA THR A 10 3.24 -4.86 -7.13
C THR A 10 1.78 -4.65 -6.69
N VAL A 11 1.00 -3.98 -7.53
CA VAL A 11 -0.43 -3.75 -7.28
C VAL A 11 -1.21 -4.29 -8.47
N SER A 12 -2.26 -5.07 -8.19
CA SER A 12 -3.15 -5.61 -9.22
C SER A 12 -4.60 -5.61 -8.76
N GLY A 13 -5.52 -5.34 -9.68
CA GLY A 13 -6.95 -5.46 -9.44
C GLY A 13 -7.45 -6.89 -9.72
N SER A 14 -8.43 -7.34 -8.96
CA SER A 14 -9.14 -8.60 -9.20
C SER A 14 -10.63 -8.47 -8.89
N GLN A 15 -11.45 -9.35 -9.45
CA GLN A 15 -12.88 -9.42 -9.15
C GLN A 15 -13.13 -10.60 -8.20
N HIS A 16 -13.61 -10.31 -6.99
CA HIS A 16 -14.08 -11.32 -6.05
C HIS A 16 -15.59 -11.50 -6.19
N CYS A 17 -16.07 -12.74 -6.13
CA CYS A 17 -17.48 -13.06 -6.40
C CYS A 17 -18.46 -12.44 -5.38
N VAL A 18 -18.04 -12.30 -4.12
CA VAL A 18 -18.89 -11.79 -3.02
C VAL A 18 -18.53 -10.35 -2.63
N LEU A 19 -17.25 -10.00 -2.68
CA LEU A 19 -16.74 -8.72 -2.15
C LEU A 19 -16.56 -7.67 -3.25
N GLY A 20 -16.88 -8.02 -4.50
CA GLY A 20 -16.70 -7.12 -5.62
C GLY A 20 -15.24 -6.93 -6.00
N LYS A 21 -14.90 -5.72 -6.48
CA LYS A 21 -13.55 -5.36 -6.91
C LYS A 21 -12.60 -5.33 -5.72
N GLN A 22 -11.47 -6.03 -5.85
CA GLN A 22 -10.39 -6.08 -4.88
C GLN A 22 -9.10 -5.57 -5.49
N VAL A 23 -8.23 -5.04 -4.62
CA VAL A 23 -6.86 -4.67 -4.96
C VAL A 23 -5.93 -5.56 -4.15
N LYS A 24 -5.10 -6.32 -4.86
CA LYS A 24 -4.00 -7.08 -4.28
C LYS A 24 -2.75 -6.21 -4.31
N VAL A 25 -2.18 -5.95 -3.14
CA VAL A 25 -0.86 -5.32 -2.98
C VAL A 25 0.09 -6.38 -2.48
N GLN A 26 1.16 -6.64 -3.22
CA GLN A 26 2.20 -7.57 -2.81
C GLN A 26 3.48 -6.78 -2.56
N PHE A 27 4.02 -6.87 -1.36
CA PHE A 27 5.30 -6.31 -0.94
C PHE A 27 6.29 -7.44 -0.75
N ALA A 28 7.50 -7.29 -1.29
CA ALA A 28 8.46 -8.39 -1.35
C ALA A 28 7.80 -9.69 -1.91
N ASP A 29 8.40 -10.84 -1.67
CA ASP A 29 7.87 -12.11 -2.17
C ASP A 29 6.72 -12.68 -1.31
N ASP A 30 6.67 -12.36 -0.02
CA ASP A 30 5.86 -13.09 0.98
C ASP A 30 4.77 -12.27 1.68
N PHE A 31 4.70 -10.94 1.49
CA PHE A 31 3.70 -10.11 2.15
C PHE A 31 2.63 -9.63 1.19
N VAL A 32 1.41 -10.15 1.36
CA VAL A 32 0.27 -9.82 0.48
C VAL A 32 -0.87 -9.23 1.29
N LEU A 33 -1.33 -8.06 0.86
CA LEU A 33 -2.59 -7.46 1.31
C LEU A 33 -3.64 -7.59 0.23
N LYS A 34 -4.85 -7.96 0.66
CA LYS A 34 -6.06 -7.93 -0.18
C LYS A 34 -6.99 -6.88 0.37
N LEU A 35 -7.21 -5.84 -0.41
CA LEU A 35 -8.03 -4.70 -0.03
C LEU A 35 -9.32 -4.74 -0.84
N THR A 36 -10.44 -4.42 -0.20
CA THR A 36 -11.63 -3.96 -0.92
C THR A 36 -11.34 -2.63 -1.62
N GLN A 37 -12.19 -2.24 -2.57
CA GLN A 37 -12.07 -0.95 -3.24
C GLN A 37 -12.02 0.24 -2.27
N ILE A 38 -12.82 0.20 -1.20
CA ILE A 38 -12.89 1.25 -0.19
C ILE A 38 -11.59 1.28 0.63
N GLU A 39 -11.11 0.12 1.08
CA GLU A 39 -9.86 0.02 1.85
C GLU A 39 -8.65 0.49 1.04
N ALA A 40 -8.56 0.13 -0.24
CA ALA A 40 -7.50 0.59 -1.13
C ALA A 40 -7.54 2.12 -1.32
N SER A 41 -8.74 2.70 -1.44
CA SER A 41 -8.92 4.16 -1.51
C SER A 41 -8.47 4.84 -0.22
N ILE A 42 -8.90 4.34 0.94
CA ILE A 42 -8.53 4.89 2.25
C ILE A 42 -7.01 4.84 2.45
N LEU A 43 -6.37 3.69 2.17
CA LEU A 43 -4.94 3.54 2.34
C LEU A 43 -4.15 4.42 1.37
N SER A 44 -4.59 4.52 0.11
CA SER A 44 -4.01 5.43 -0.89
C SER A 44 -4.03 6.88 -0.41
N LEU A 45 -5.18 7.36 0.05
CA LEU A 45 -5.34 8.73 0.57
C LEU A 45 -4.49 8.97 1.82
N ALA A 46 -4.42 8.01 2.74
CA ALA A 46 -3.59 8.11 3.95
C ALA A 46 -2.11 8.27 3.60
N LEU A 47 -1.60 7.46 2.64
CA LEU A 47 -0.22 7.54 2.18
C LEU A 47 0.09 8.88 1.50
N VAL A 48 -0.82 9.40 0.67
CA VAL A 48 -0.70 10.73 0.05
C VAL A 48 -0.68 11.81 1.14
N ALA A 49 -1.59 11.74 2.11
CA ALA A 49 -1.71 12.76 3.15
C ALA A 49 -0.45 12.87 4.01
N VAL A 50 0.17 11.76 4.40
CA VAL A 50 1.43 11.79 5.16
C VAL A 50 2.62 12.22 4.30
N ARG A 51 2.69 11.76 3.03
CA ARG A 51 3.75 12.16 2.09
C ARG A 51 3.76 13.66 1.84
N ASP A 52 2.57 14.24 1.64
CA ASP A 52 2.40 15.65 1.29
C ASP A 52 2.40 16.56 2.54
N GLY A 53 2.59 16.00 3.73
CA GLY A 53 2.59 16.76 4.99
C GLY A 53 1.23 17.35 5.37
N ILE A 54 0.14 16.84 4.79
CA ILE A 54 -1.23 17.23 5.12
C ILE A 54 -1.64 16.64 6.47
N SER A 55 -1.09 15.47 6.81
CA SER A 55 -1.27 14.79 8.10
C SER A 55 0.05 14.70 8.85
N GLU A 56 0.03 15.00 10.15
CA GLU A 56 1.18 14.86 11.07
C GLU A 56 1.27 13.45 11.71
N GLU A 57 0.37 12.54 11.33
CA GLU A 57 0.32 11.19 11.87
C GLU A 57 1.61 10.41 11.59
N ARG A 58 2.09 9.68 12.61
CA ARG A 58 3.34 8.92 12.54
C ARG A 58 3.14 7.44 12.28
N GLU A 59 1.91 6.96 12.33
CA GLU A 59 1.56 5.57 12.13
C GLU A 59 0.29 5.45 11.27
N ILE A 60 0.29 4.47 10.37
CA ILE A 60 -0.85 4.09 9.55
C ILE A 60 -1.13 2.62 9.84
N TYR A 61 -2.29 2.34 10.40
CA TYR A 61 -2.75 0.99 10.67
C TYR A 61 -4.03 0.68 9.90
N MET A 62 -4.09 -0.49 9.27
CA MET A 62 -5.31 -1.01 8.67
C MET A 62 -5.35 -2.53 8.81
N SER A 63 -6.49 -3.07 9.23
CA SER A 63 -6.77 -4.51 9.22
C SER A 63 -7.83 -4.79 8.15
N PRO A 64 -7.44 -5.11 6.90
CA PRO A 64 -8.39 -5.26 5.81
C PRO A 64 -9.26 -6.51 5.98
N ILE A 65 -10.55 -6.39 5.67
CA ILE A 65 -11.51 -7.49 5.86
C ILE A 65 -11.28 -8.66 4.91
N ALA A 66 -10.66 -8.40 3.76
CA ALA A 66 -10.39 -9.40 2.72
C ALA A 66 -8.99 -10.04 2.85
N SER A 67 -8.22 -9.65 3.86
CA SER A 67 -6.81 -10.01 4.04
C SER A 67 -6.60 -10.78 5.34
N ASP A 68 -5.70 -11.76 5.30
CA ASP A 68 -5.21 -12.47 6.51
C ASP A 68 -4.08 -11.67 7.22
N ALA A 69 -3.65 -10.56 6.62
CA ALA A 69 -2.58 -9.70 7.10
C ALA A 69 -3.07 -8.25 7.25
N ALA A 70 -2.51 -7.55 8.24
CA ALA A 70 -2.74 -6.13 8.48
C ALA A 70 -1.62 -5.28 7.86
N PHE A 71 -1.97 -4.08 7.40
CA PHE A 71 -0.99 -3.04 7.08
C PHE A 71 -0.59 -2.31 8.35
N VAL A 72 0.72 -2.24 8.62
CA VAL A 72 1.29 -1.42 9.69
C VAL A 72 2.45 -0.63 9.11
N GLY A 73 2.26 0.68 8.95
CA GLY A 73 3.25 1.60 8.43
C GLY A 73 3.66 2.63 9.48
N SER A 74 4.96 2.82 9.69
CA SER A 74 5.49 3.92 10.50
C SER A 74 6.07 4.99 9.57
N VAL A 75 5.60 6.22 9.71
CA VAL A 75 6.11 7.37 8.97
C VAL A 75 7.48 7.78 9.53
N ARG A 76 8.44 7.96 8.64
CA ARG A 76 9.83 8.34 8.91
C ARG A 76 10.17 9.60 8.12
N ASP A 77 11.26 10.27 8.48
CA ASP A 77 11.70 11.49 7.79
C ASP A 77 11.91 11.28 6.27
N ARG A 78 12.27 10.07 5.86
CA ARG A 78 12.60 9.72 4.48
C ARG A 78 11.54 8.87 3.76
N GLY A 79 10.43 8.54 4.41
CA GLY A 79 9.44 7.63 3.83
C GLY A 79 8.55 6.93 4.84
N VAL A 80 8.15 5.70 4.51
CA VAL A 80 7.33 4.84 5.37
C VAL A 80 7.99 3.47 5.53
N SER A 81 8.16 3.04 6.77
CA SER A 81 8.56 1.68 7.12
C SER A 81 7.33 0.81 7.26
N ILE A 82 7.21 -0.26 6.48
CA ILE A 82 6.10 -1.21 6.54
C ILE A 82 6.55 -2.48 7.27
N VAL A 83 5.75 -2.94 8.23
CA VAL A 83 6.00 -4.22 8.91
C VAL A 83 5.57 -5.37 7.99
N THR A 84 6.47 -6.32 7.76
CA THR A 84 6.25 -7.56 7.00
C THR A 84 6.63 -8.77 7.85
N PRO A 85 6.23 -10.01 7.49
CA PRO A 85 6.66 -11.22 8.19
C PRO A 85 8.19 -11.39 8.21
N ALA A 86 8.88 -10.91 7.18
CA ALA A 86 10.34 -10.97 7.06
C ALA A 86 11.07 -9.82 7.79
N GLY A 87 10.36 -8.80 8.30
CA GLY A 87 10.96 -7.68 9.03
C GLY A 87 10.31 -6.33 8.69
N GLN A 88 11.14 -5.33 8.39
CA GLN A 88 10.69 -4.00 7.98
C GLN A 88 11.09 -3.75 6.52
N LEU A 89 10.13 -3.30 5.73
CA LEU A 89 10.34 -2.81 4.37
C LEU A 89 10.29 -1.30 4.36
N GLU A 90 11.42 -0.66 4.07
CA GLU A 90 11.51 0.79 3.94
C GLU A 90 11.11 1.21 2.52
N LEU A 91 10.10 2.08 2.42
CA LEU A 91 9.75 2.76 1.18
C LEU A 91 10.11 4.23 1.30
N ASP A 92 10.93 4.75 0.38
CA ASP A 92 11.15 6.18 0.28
C ASP A 92 9.87 6.92 -0.19
N TRP A 93 9.86 8.25 -0.08
CA TRP A 93 8.69 9.05 -0.46
C TRP A 93 8.27 8.90 -1.94
N ILE A 94 9.21 8.59 -2.84
CA ILE A 94 8.90 8.32 -4.25
C ILE A 94 8.09 7.03 -4.36
N ASN A 95 8.57 5.94 -3.75
CA ASN A 95 7.91 4.65 -3.74
C ASN A 95 6.57 4.67 -2.98
N VAL A 96 6.46 5.46 -1.91
CA VAL A 96 5.18 5.71 -1.22
C VAL A 96 4.16 6.36 -2.16
N GLY A 97 4.59 7.36 -2.94
CA GLY A 97 3.76 7.98 -3.96
C GLY A 97 3.32 6.99 -5.04
N CYS A 98 4.26 6.22 -5.61
CA CYS A 98 3.97 5.20 -6.60
C CYS A 98 3.01 4.13 -6.07
N LEU A 99 3.11 3.74 -4.79
CA LEU A 99 2.22 2.78 -4.15
C LEU A 99 0.79 3.33 -4.06
N ALA A 100 0.66 4.57 -3.57
CA ALA A 100 -0.64 5.22 -3.43
C ALA A 100 -1.34 5.39 -4.79
N GLU A 101 -0.61 5.87 -5.80
CA GLU A 101 -1.10 6.02 -7.17
C GLU A 101 -1.48 4.68 -7.81
N SER A 102 -0.66 3.64 -7.60
CA SER A 102 -0.95 2.30 -8.13
C SER A 102 -2.22 1.70 -7.53
N MET A 103 -2.48 1.93 -6.23
CA MET A 103 -3.74 1.53 -5.60
C MET A 103 -4.93 2.32 -6.13
N ALA A 104 -4.79 3.64 -6.31
CA ALA A 104 -5.83 4.49 -6.87
C ALA A 104 -6.17 4.10 -8.33
N ALA A 105 -5.16 3.78 -9.13
CA ALA A 105 -5.35 3.31 -10.50
C ALA A 105 -6.01 1.91 -10.54
N ALA A 106 -5.69 1.03 -9.59
CA ALA A 106 -6.26 -0.32 -9.53
C ALA A 106 -7.75 -0.33 -9.13
N ILE A 107 -8.26 0.74 -8.51
CA ILE A 107 -9.69 0.88 -8.16
C ILE A 107 -10.52 1.62 -9.20
N ALA A 108 -9.91 2.40 -10.10
CA ALA A 108 -10.58 3.03 -11.24
C ALA A 108 -11.10 1.97 -12.23
#